data_AF-A0A101IBT8-F1
#
_entry.id   AF-A0A101IBT8-F1
#
_cell.length_a   1.000
_cell.length_b   1.000
_cell.length_c   1.000
_cell.angle_alpha   90.00
_cell.angle_beta   90.00
_cell.angle_gamma   90.00
#
_symmetry.space_group_name_H-M   'P 1'
#
loop_
_entity.id
_entity.type
_entity.pdbx_description
1 polymer ?
#
loop_
_entity_poly.entity_id
_entity_poly.type
_entity_poly.pdbx_seq_one_letter_code
_entity_poly.pdbx_strand_id
1 'polypeptide(L)' 'MKPGFPVGIAGARDLDEVLPWDHINAGVKKSFLKRDYEWSLEGKIRPDCRQQCYSCGILSSFSELRLAHPDGGWKCP' A
#
# COMPACT_ATOMS: atom_id res chain seq x y z
N MET A 1 -10.62 30.87 5.18
CA MET A 1 -11.70 30.13 4.50
C MET A 1 -11.01 29.06 3.65
N LYS A 2 -10.86 27.82 4.07
CA LYS A 2 -11.86 26.95 4.69
C LYS A 2 -11.57 26.56 6.15
N PRO A 3 -12.51 26.79 7.07
CA PRO A 3 -12.63 25.97 8.28
C PRO A 3 -13.26 24.62 7.89
N GLY A 4 -12.82 23.51 8.49
CA GLY A 4 -13.40 22.21 8.16
C GLY A 4 -12.63 21.00 8.68
N PHE A 5 -12.40 20.93 9.99
CA PHE A 5 -12.43 19.63 10.67
C PHE A 5 -13.87 19.48 11.16
N PRO A 6 -14.73 18.70 10.47
CA PRO A 6 -15.10 17.39 11.03
C PRO A 6 -15.64 16.37 9.99
N VAL A 7 -15.01 15.21 9.84
CA VAL A 7 -15.69 13.98 9.41
C VAL A 7 -15.22 12.88 10.34
N GLY A 8 -16.19 12.21 10.96
CA GLY A 8 -15.98 11.28 12.06
C GLY A 8 -15.02 10.14 11.75
N ILE A 9 -14.65 9.44 12.81
CA ILE A 9 -13.67 8.35 12.86
C ILE A 9 -14.00 7.18 11.88
N ALA A 10 -15.18 7.17 11.25
CA ALA A 10 -15.66 6.10 10.36
C ALA A 10 -16.57 6.58 9.19
N GLY A 11 -16.18 7.63 8.45
CA GLY A 11 -16.86 8.05 7.21
C GLY A 11 -16.04 7.75 5.96
N ALA A 12 -16.68 7.57 4.80
CA ALA A 12 -15.98 7.51 3.51
C ALA A 12 -15.22 8.82 3.30
N ARG A 13 -13.91 8.71 3.05
CA ARG A 13 -13.03 9.86 2.79
C ARG A 13 -12.75 9.98 1.30
N ASP A 14 -12.47 11.20 0.87
CA ASP A 14 -11.93 11.39 -0.47
C ASP A 14 -10.54 10.72 -0.54
N LEU A 15 -10.33 9.89 -1.57
CA LEU A 15 -9.10 9.10 -1.72
C LEU A 15 -7.88 9.96 -2.05
N ASP A 16 -8.11 11.17 -2.54
CA ASP A 16 -7.08 12.16 -2.90
C ASP A 16 -6.93 13.23 -1.80
N GLU A 17 -7.67 13.12 -0.69
CA GLU A 17 -7.48 13.94 0.50
C GLU A 17 -6.06 13.74 1.08
N VAL A 18 -5.44 14.84 1.52
CA VAL A 18 -4.18 14.82 2.27
C VAL A 18 -4.47 14.43 3.71
N LEU A 19 -3.91 13.31 4.14
CA LEU A 19 -4.13 12.77 5.49
C LEU A 19 -3.02 13.25 6.44
N PRO A 20 -3.29 13.38 7.75
CA PRO A 20 -2.27 13.77 8.74
C PRO A 20 -1.03 12.87 8.73
N TRP A 21 -1.18 11.61 8.33
CA TRP A 21 -0.13 10.60 8.22
C TRP A 21 0.44 10.41 6.81
N ASP A 22 0.05 11.21 5.80
CA ASP A 22 0.58 11.08 4.43
C ASP A 22 2.10 11.32 4.34
N HIS A 23 2.71 11.90 5.39
CA HIS A 23 4.15 12.06 5.52
C HIS A 23 4.87 10.77 5.97
N ILE A 24 4.13 9.76 6.45
CA ILE A 24 4.70 8.48 6.89
C ILE A 24 4.93 7.60 5.66
N ASN A 25 6.19 7.24 5.42
CA ASN A 25 6.52 6.26 4.39
C ASN A 25 6.34 4.84 4.94
N ALA A 26 5.24 4.18 4.57
CA ALA A 26 4.98 2.78 4.91
C ALA A 26 5.68 1.76 3.96
N GLY A 27 6.53 2.22 3.04
CA GLY A 27 7.20 1.38 2.05
C GLY A 27 6.32 1.00 0.85
N VAL A 28 5.09 1.51 0.78
CA VAL A 28 4.12 1.25 -0.29
C VAL A 28 3.57 2.57 -0.84
N LYS A 29 3.28 2.61 -2.15
CA LYS A 29 2.74 3.81 -2.79
C LYS A 29 1.26 3.99 -2.43
N LYS A 30 0.81 5.23 -2.18
CA LYS A 30 -0.60 5.57 -1.95
C LYS A 30 -1.52 5.05 -3.07
N SER A 31 -1.07 5.09 -4.32
CA SER A 31 -1.83 4.57 -5.48
C SER A 31 -2.07 3.05 -5.44
N PHE A 32 -1.17 2.28 -4.84
CA PHE A 32 -1.38 0.85 -4.62
C PHE A 32 -2.49 0.64 -3.59
N LEU A 33 -2.44 1.35 -2.46
CA LEU A 33 -3.45 1.26 -1.40
C LEU A 33 -4.85 1.68 -1.92
N LYS A 34 -4.91 2.74 -2.74
CA LYS A 34 -6.15 3.20 -3.39
C LYS A 34 -6.79 2.07 -4.22
N ARG A 35 -6.00 1.43 -5.08
CA ARG A 35 -6.46 0.32 -5.93
C ARG A 35 -6.88 -0.90 -5.11
N ASP A 36 -6.11 -1.25 -4.08
CA ASP A 36 -6.39 -2.40 -3.21
C ASP A 36 -7.70 -2.19 -2.43
N TYR A 37 -7.94 -0.96 -1.94
CA TYR A 37 -9.19 -0.56 -1.34
C TYR A 37 -10.38 -0.67 -2.31
N GLU A 38 -10.27 -0.12 -3.53
CA GLU A 38 -11.31 -0.25 -4.57
C GLU A 38 -11.62 -1.73 -4.86
N TRP A 39 -10.60 -2.58 -4.99
CA TRP A 39 -10.79 -4.02 -5.21
C TRP A 39 -11.49 -4.70 -4.03
N SER A 40 -11.16 -4.32 -2.80
CA SER A 40 -11.82 -4.85 -1.61
C SER A 40 -13.32 -4.54 -1.58
N LEU A 41 -13.72 -3.34 -2.01
CA LEU A 41 -15.13 -2.95 -2.12
C LEU A 41 -15.87 -3.77 -3.19
N GLU A 42 -15.15 -4.18 -4.23
CA GLU A 42 -15.66 -5.03 -5.31
C GLU A 42 -15.56 -6.54 -5.00
N GLY A 43 -15.04 -6.93 -3.83
CA GLY A 43 -14.79 -8.34 -3.47
C GLY A 43 -13.74 -9.02 -4.34
N LYS A 44 -12.89 -8.25 -5.04
CA LYS A 44 -11.83 -8.75 -5.90
C LYS A 44 -10.59 -9.09 -5.09
N ILE A 45 -10.05 -10.29 -5.34
CA ILE A 45 -8.78 -10.73 -4.77
C ILE A 45 -7.65 -10.56 -5.78
N ARG A 46 -6.42 -10.37 -5.25
CA ARG A 46 -5.22 -10.47 -6.07
C ARG A 46 -4.84 -11.93 -6.29
N PRO A 47 -4.50 -12.32 -7.53
CA PRO A 47 -3.84 -13.59 -7.76
C PRO A 47 -2.52 -13.68 -6.99
N ASP A 48 -2.03 -14.90 -6.80
CA ASP A 48 -0.82 -15.18 -6.05
C ASP A 48 0.38 -14.34 -6.52
N CYS A 49 0.94 -13.55 -5.60
CA CYS A 49 2.06 -12.65 -5.88
C CYS A 49 3.41 -13.34 -6.10
N ARG A 50 3.48 -14.66 -5.87
CA ARG A 50 4.62 -15.50 -6.25
C ARG A 50 4.68 -15.74 -7.76
N GLN A 51 3.55 -15.60 -8.45
CA GLN A 51 3.46 -15.71 -9.92
C GLN A 51 3.84 -14.39 -10.60
N GLN A 52 3.47 -13.24 -10.01
CA GLN A 52 3.86 -11.92 -10.49
C GLN A 52 3.91 -10.89 -9.35
N CYS A 53 4.84 -9.93 -9.45
CA CYS A 53 4.94 -8.85 -8.48
C CYS A 53 3.85 -7.77 -8.73
N TYR A 54 3.12 -7.40 -7.69
CA TYR A 54 2.11 -6.32 -7.75
C TYR A 54 2.59 -5.00 -7.15
N SER A 55 3.88 -4.89 -6.82
CA SER A 55 4.48 -3.68 -6.24
C SER A 55 3.84 -3.23 -4.92
N CYS A 56 3.57 -4.17 -4.01
CA CYS A 56 3.07 -3.87 -2.66
C CYS A 56 4.09 -3.24 -1.72
N GLY A 57 5.37 -3.14 -2.14
CA GLY A 57 6.43 -2.52 -1.36
C GLY A 57 7.40 -3.50 -0.68
N ILE A 58 7.02 -4.76 -0.48
CA ILE A 58 7.82 -5.73 0.28
C ILE A 58 9.25 -5.91 -0.29
N LEU A 59 9.38 -6.10 -1.61
CA LEU A 59 10.67 -6.34 -2.24
C LEU A 59 11.54 -5.08 -2.35
N SER A 60 10.93 -3.90 -2.36
CA SER A 60 11.65 -2.62 -2.41
C SER A 60 12.13 -2.19 -1.03
N SER A 61 11.26 -2.30 -0.02
CA SER A 61 11.56 -1.87 1.36
C SER A 61 12.66 -2.71 2.00
N PHE A 62 12.74 -4.00 1.64
CA PHE A 62 13.74 -4.92 2.16
C PHE A 62 14.78 -5.32 1.11
N SER A 63 15.04 -4.42 0.15
CA SER A 63 15.91 -4.73 -1.00
C SER A 63 17.31 -5.18 -0.59
N GLU A 64 17.93 -4.56 0.41
CA GLU A 64 19.25 -4.96 0.94
C GLU A 64 19.22 -6.34 1.59
N LEU A 65 18.30 -6.56 2.54
CA LEU A 65 18.13 -7.86 3.22
C LEU A 65 17.80 -8.97 2.22
N ARG A 66 17.03 -8.65 1.19
CA ARG A 66 16.74 -9.56 0.08
C ARG A 66 18.02 -9.92 -0.65
N LEU A 67 18.82 -8.95 -1.07
CA LEU A 67 20.05 -9.22 -1.81
C LEU A 67 21.08 -10.00 -0.98
N ALA A 68 21.09 -9.83 0.34
CA ALA A 68 21.99 -10.54 1.25
C ALA A 68 21.62 -12.01 1.52
N HIS A 69 20.46 -12.50 1.05
CA HIS A 69 20.04 -13.87 1.32
C HIS A 69 20.93 -14.90 0.60
N PRO A 70 21.38 -15.99 1.28
CA PRO A 70 22.33 -16.97 0.72
C PRO A 70 21.91 -17.56 -0.64
N ASP A 71 20.61 -17.78 -0.83
CA ASP A 71 20.05 -18.38 -2.06
C ASP A 71 19.73 -17.37 -3.17
N GLY A 72 20.38 -16.20 -3.20
CA GLY A 72 20.20 -15.20 -4.26
C GLY A 72 18.95 -14.32 -4.13
N GLY A 73 18.41 -14.24 -2.91
CA GLY A 73 17.31 -13.36 -2.54
C GLY A 73 15.92 -13.99 -2.56
N TRP A 74 15.16 -13.74 -1.50
CA TRP A 74 13.76 -14.15 -1.39
C TRP A 74 12.85 -13.30 -2.28
N LYS A 75 11.79 -13.91 -2.83
CA LYS A 75 10.76 -13.21 -3.63
C LYS A 75 9.58 -12.84 -2.71
N CYS A 76 8.37 -12.63 -3.23
CA CYS A 76 7.22 -12.46 -2.35
C CYS A 76 7.05 -13.73 -1.48
N PRO A 77 6.88 -13.58 -0.14
CA PRO A 77 6.57 -14.70 0.73
C PRO A 77 5.19 -15.30 0.40
#